data_AF-A0A7X6Z0A7-F1
#
_entry.id   AF-A0A7X6Z0A7-F1
#
_cell.length_a   1.000
_cell.length_b   1.000
_cell.length_c   1.000
_cell.angle_alpha   90.00
_cell.angle_beta   90.00
_cell.angle_gamma   90.00
#
_symmetry.space_group_name_H-M   'P 1'
#
loop_
_entity.id
_entity.type
_entity.pdbx_description
1 polymer ?
#
loop_
_entity_poly.entity_id
_entity_poly.type
_entity_poly.pdbx_seq_one_letter_code
_entity_poly.pdbx_strand_id
1 'polypeptide(L)'
;MSEKRSKYDKMEIFLGALSWIAVVIILLFVLFTTLHLNTIINWPMFGNYLFLEISLFIGLSIWAIRFYVNSKRYTSYFKYSVFSFVFAVIQLIFILFTVY
;
A
#
# COMPACT_ATOMS: atom_id res chain seq x y z
N MET A 1 -22.59 -15.34 18.95
CA MET A 1 -21.36 -14.51 19.14
C MET A 1 -20.11 -15.09 18.46
N SER A 2 -19.97 -16.41 18.32
CA SER A 2 -18.78 -17.08 17.76
C SER A 2 -18.47 -16.73 16.28
N GLU A 3 -19.47 -16.77 15.38
CA GLU A 3 -19.21 -16.59 13.93
C GLU A 3 -18.70 -15.21 13.53
N LYS A 4 -19.22 -14.14 14.17
CA LYS A 4 -18.79 -12.77 13.86
C LYS A 4 -17.34 -12.52 14.26
N ARG A 5 -16.86 -13.13 15.35
CA ARG A 5 -15.44 -13.07 15.74
C ARG A 5 -14.57 -13.85 14.74
N SER A 6 -14.97 -15.06 14.37
CA SER A 6 -14.22 -15.89 13.41
C SER A 6 -14.03 -15.21 12.04
N LYS A 7 -15.05 -14.53 11.51
CA LYS A 7 -14.91 -13.76 10.25
C LYS A 7 -13.96 -12.58 10.39
N TYR A 8 -13.96 -11.92 11.54
CA TYR A 8 -13.04 -10.82 11.84
C TYR A 8 -11.59 -11.29 11.88
N ASP A 9 -11.32 -12.37 12.60
CA ASP A 9 -9.97 -12.92 12.76
C ASP A 9 -9.39 -13.36 11.40
N LYS A 10 -10.22 -14.00 10.55
CA LYS A 10 -9.82 -14.34 9.17
C LYS A 10 -9.49 -13.11 8.32
N MET A 11 -10.30 -12.05 8.43
CA MET A 11 -10.07 -10.80 7.72
C MET A 11 -8.79 -10.11 8.19
N GLU A 12 -8.50 -10.12 9.50
CA GLU A 12 -7.27 -9.55 10.06
C GLU A 12 -6.03 -10.29 9.55
N ILE A 13 -6.05 -11.62 9.53
CA ILE A 13 -4.96 -12.45 8.99
C ILE A 13 -4.76 -12.16 7.50
N PHE A 14 -5.84 -12.13 6.73
CA PHE A 14 -5.79 -11.86 5.29
C PHE A 14 -5.23 -10.47 4.99
N LEU A 15 -5.73 -9.43 5.65
CA LEU A 15 -5.23 -8.05 5.50
C LEU A 15 -3.79 -7.90 6.01
N GLY A 16 -3.42 -8.64 7.06
CA GLY A 16 -2.05 -8.72 7.56
C GLY A 16 -1.10 -9.29 6.51
N ALA A 17 -1.43 -10.43 5.92
CA ALA A 17 -0.65 -11.05 4.84
C ALA A 17 -0.56 -10.13 3.62
N LEU A 18 -1.68 -9.54 3.20
CA LEU A 18 -1.74 -8.63 2.07
C LEU A 18 -0.88 -7.37 2.30
N SER A 19 -0.87 -6.83 3.51
CA SER A 19 -0.04 -5.69 3.89
C SER A 19 1.46 -6.01 3.77
N TRP A 20 1.87 -7.21 4.20
CA TRP A 20 3.27 -7.65 4.09
C TRP A 20 3.69 -7.93 2.65
N ILE A 21 2.82 -8.54 1.85
CA ILE A 21 3.05 -8.72 0.41
C ILE A 21 3.23 -7.35 -0.27
N ALA A 22 2.38 -6.37 0.06
CA ALA A 22 2.51 -5.02 -0.47
C ALA A 22 3.86 -4.38 -0.12
N VAL A 23 4.36 -4.56 1.11
CA VAL A 23 5.69 -4.07 1.51
C VAL A 23 6.79 -4.68 0.64
N VAL A 24 6.77 -6.00 0.42
CA VAL A 24 7.75 -6.68 -0.44
C VAL A 24 7.71 -6.13 -1.87
N ILE A 25 6.51 -5.96 -2.44
CA ILE A 25 6.33 -5.40 -3.79
C ILE A 25 6.88 -3.98 -3.88
N ILE A 26 6.57 -3.11 -2.91
CA ILE A 26 7.07 -1.74 -2.86
C ILE A 26 8.60 -1.74 -2.78
N LEU A 27 9.21 -2.57 -1.93
CA LEU A 27 10.66 -2.66 -1.80
C LEU A 27 11.33 -3.11 -3.11
N LEU A 28 10.74 -4.08 -3.82
CA LEU A 28 11.23 -4.51 -5.13
C LEU A 28 11.14 -3.36 -6.15
N PHE A 29 10.02 -2.64 -6.20
CA PHE A 29 9.89 -1.51 -7.12
C PHE A 29 10.82 -0.35 -6.78
N VAL A 30 11.04 -0.04 -5.50
CA VAL A 30 12.06 0.93 -5.07
C VAL A 30 13.44 0.50 -5.57
N LEU A 31 13.80 -0.77 -5.35
CA LEU A 31 15.09 -1.32 -5.79
C LEU A 31 15.27 -1.20 -7.30
N PHE A 32 14.32 -1.71 -8.10
CA PHE A 32 14.43 -1.69 -9.55
C PHE A 32 14.38 -0.28 -10.14
N THR A 33 13.54 0.61 -9.60
CA THR A 33 13.52 2.02 -10.00
C THR A 33 14.88 2.67 -9.73
N THR A 34 15.48 2.40 -8.56
CA THR A 34 16.80 2.93 -8.20
C THR A 34 17.90 2.40 -9.13
N LEU A 35 17.92 1.09 -9.40
CA LEU A 35 18.88 0.48 -10.31
C LEU A 35 18.76 1.04 -11.73
N HIS A 36 17.54 1.30 -12.19
CA HIS A 36 17.30 1.91 -13.50
C HIS A 36 17.77 3.36 -13.58
N LEU A 37 17.39 4.20 -12.60
CA LEU A 37 17.79 5.61 -12.55
C LEU A 37 19.31 5.79 -12.42
N ASN A 38 20.01 4.81 -11.82
CA ASN A 38 21.48 4.77 -11.75
C ASN A 38 22.12 4.07 -12.95
N THR A 39 21.38 3.80 -14.03
CA THR A 39 21.87 3.19 -15.29
C THR A 39 22.46 1.78 -15.16
N ILE A 40 22.22 1.08 -14.06
CA ILE A 40 22.69 -0.29 -13.83
C ILE A 40 21.86 -1.30 -14.66
N ILE A 41 20.55 -1.06 -14.77
CA ILE A 41 19.62 -1.89 -15.55
C ILE A 41 18.83 -0.99 -16.50
N ASN A 42 18.65 -1.38 -17.75
CA ASN A 42 17.87 -0.60 -18.72
C ASN A 42 16.51 -1.25 -19.01
N TRP A 43 15.55 -1.06 -18.09
CA TRP A 43 14.19 -1.56 -18.22
C TRP A 43 13.22 -0.38 -18.38
N PRO A 44 12.60 -0.20 -19.57
CA PRO A 44 11.78 0.98 -19.87
C PRO A 44 10.61 1.20 -18.91
N MET A 45 10.06 0.13 -18.34
CA MET A 45 8.97 0.22 -17.35
C MET A 45 9.37 1.00 -16.10
N PHE A 46 10.65 1.06 -15.75
CA PHE A 46 11.17 1.82 -14.60
C PHE A 46 11.69 3.21 -14.99
N GLY A 47 11.53 3.61 -16.26
CA GLY A 47 11.94 4.92 -16.76
C GLY A 47 11.10 6.08 -16.22
N ASN A 48 9.99 5.78 -15.57
CA ASN A 48 9.20 6.72 -14.80
C ASN A 48 8.81 6.12 -13.44
N TYR A 49 8.29 6.94 -12.54
CA TYR A 49 7.89 6.52 -11.20
C TYR A 49 6.53 5.81 -11.16
N LEU A 50 5.86 5.60 -12.31
CA LEU A 50 4.45 5.18 -12.36
C LEU A 50 4.18 3.87 -11.62
N PHE A 51 4.99 2.82 -11.84
CA PHE A 51 4.78 1.53 -11.17
C PHE A 51 5.07 1.61 -9.67
N LEU A 52 6.05 2.44 -9.27
CA LEU A 52 6.33 2.70 -7.87
C LEU A 52 5.14 3.45 -7.22
N GLU A 53 4.64 4.50 -7.85
CA GLU A 53 3.48 5.28 -7.39
C GLU A 53 2.22 4.40 -7.26
N ILE A 54 1.92 3.56 -8.26
CA ILE A 54 0.81 2.60 -8.21
C ILE A 54 0.98 1.63 -7.05
N SER A 55 2.18 1.07 -6.85
CA SER A 55 2.43 0.13 -5.76
C SER A 55 2.26 0.78 -4.38
N LEU A 56 2.70 2.03 -4.23
CA LEU A 56 2.52 2.83 -3.02
C LEU A 56 1.03 3.12 -2.78
N PHE A 57 0.29 3.51 -3.82
CA PHE A 57 -1.15 3.76 -3.73
C PHE A 57 -1.92 2.52 -3.26
N ILE A 58 -1.68 1.37 -3.89
CA ILE A 58 -2.32 0.10 -3.53
C ILE A 58 -1.93 -0.29 -2.10
N GLY A 59 -0.64 -0.22 -1.75
CA GLY A 59 -0.17 -0.51 -0.41
C GLY A 59 -0.83 0.36 0.65
N LEU A 60 -0.82 1.68 0.47
CA LEU A 60 -1.45 2.63 1.39
C LEU A 60 -2.95 2.39 1.53
N SER A 61 -3.65 2.02 0.46
CA SER A 61 -5.07 1.65 0.49
C SER A 61 -5.33 0.39 1.33
N ILE A 62 -4.51 -0.65 1.18
CA ILE A 62 -4.59 -1.88 1.98
C ILE A 62 -4.35 -1.57 3.46
N TRP A 63 -3.33 -0.77 3.76
CA TRP A 63 -3.01 -0.35 5.13
C TRP A 63 -4.12 0.50 5.74
N ALA A 64 -4.73 1.41 4.98
CA ALA A 64 -5.88 2.20 5.42
C ALA A 64 -7.05 1.31 5.82
N ILE A 65 -7.40 0.31 5.00
CA ILE A 65 -8.46 -0.66 5.29
C ILE A 65 -8.11 -1.48 6.52
N ARG A 66 -6.88 -2.01 6.63
CA ARG A 66 -6.43 -2.79 7.79
C ARG A 66 -6.53 -1.99 9.08
N PHE A 67 -6.05 -0.76 9.08
CA PHE A 67 -6.12 0.11 10.26
C PHE A 67 -7.56 0.49 10.62
N TYR A 68 -8.43 0.68 9.64
CA TYR A 68 -9.86 0.92 9.88
C TYR A 68 -10.56 -0.30 10.50
N VAL A 69 -10.23 -1.51 10.02
CA VAL A 69 -10.74 -2.75 10.60
C VAL A 69 -10.26 -2.90 12.04
N ASN A 70 -8.97 -2.67 12.29
CA ASN A 70 -8.36 -2.78 13.61
C ASN A 70 -8.87 -1.70 14.58
N SER A 71 -9.28 -0.53 14.08
CA SER A 71 -9.79 0.55 14.93
C SER A 71 -11.08 0.21 15.66
N LYS A 72 -11.82 -0.79 15.19
CA LYS A 72 -13.02 -1.30 15.88
C LYS A 72 -12.69 -2.02 17.19
N ARG A 73 -11.46 -2.53 17.33
CA ARG A 73 -10.95 -3.13 18.59
C ARG A 73 -10.04 -2.17 19.35
N TYR A 74 -9.25 -1.38 18.62
CA TYR A 74 -8.26 -0.46 19.17
C TYR A 74 -8.44 0.93 18.54
N THR A 75 -9.24 1.80 19.15
CA THR A 75 -9.64 3.11 18.59
C THR A 75 -8.47 4.00 18.15
N SER A 76 -7.30 3.85 18.76
CA SER A 76 -6.07 4.56 18.37
C SER A 76 -5.66 4.32 16.91
N TYR A 77 -6.01 3.17 16.33
CA TYR A 77 -5.67 2.79 14.95
C TYR A 77 -6.42 3.60 13.90
N PHE A 78 -7.52 4.28 14.27
CA PHE A 78 -8.27 5.12 13.34
C PHE A 78 -7.42 6.24 12.75
N LYS A 79 -6.52 6.83 13.56
CA LYS A 79 -5.61 7.89 13.09
C LYS A 79 -4.69 7.40 11.98
N TYR A 80 -4.14 6.19 12.12
CA TYR A 80 -3.28 5.59 11.10
C TYR A 80 -4.05 5.26 9.83
N SER A 81 -5.31 4.84 9.94
CA SER A 81 -6.19 4.64 8.78
C SER A 81 -6.38 5.94 8.00
N VAL A 82 -6.68 7.05 8.68
CA VAL A 82 -6.83 8.37 8.07
C VAL A 82 -5.53 8.81 7.42
N PHE A 83 -4.38 8.67 8.08
CA PHE A 83 -3.09 9.03 7.47
C PHE A 83 -2.79 8.20 6.23
N SER A 84 -2.92 6.87 6.29
CA SER A 84 -2.73 6.00 5.13
C SER A 84 -3.66 6.38 3.98
N PHE A 85 -4.91 6.73 4.27
CA PHE A 85 -5.86 7.16 3.25
C PHE A 85 -5.48 8.50 2.60
N VAL A 86 -5.10 9.51 3.41
CA VAL A 86 -4.65 10.80 2.89
C VAL A 86 -3.42 10.63 2.00
N PHE A 87 -2.44 9.83 2.41
CA PHE A 87 -1.28 9.54 1.58
C PHE A 87 -1.66 8.76 0.32
N ALA A 88 -2.63 7.85 0.36
CA ALA A 88 -3.13 7.18 -0.84
C ALA A 88 -3.75 8.20 -1.81
N VAL A 89 -4.55 9.15 -1.34
CA VAL A 89 -5.12 10.20 -2.19
C VAL A 89 -4.03 11.08 -2.81
N ILE A 90 -3.00 11.44 -2.04
CA ILE A 90 -1.84 12.18 -2.57
C ILE A 90 -1.14 11.37 -3.66
N GLN A 91 -0.91 10.08 -3.45
CA GLN A 91 -0.33 9.20 -4.47
C GLN A 91 -1.21 9.10 -5.72
N LEU A 92 -2.52 9.04 -5.56
CA LEU A 92 -3.45 9.06 -6.69
C LEU A 92 -3.33 10.34 -7.53
N ILE A 93 -3.13 11.50 -6.90
CA ILE A 93 -2.89 12.76 -7.61
C ILE A 93 -1.60 12.69 -8.44
N PHE A 94 -0.51 12.15 -7.87
CA PHE A 94 0.74 11.96 -8.60
C PHE A 94 0.58 11.00 -9.77
N ILE A 95 -0.09 9.85 -9.58
CA ILE A 95 -0.37 8.89 -10.65
C ILE A 95 -1.12 9.57 -11.79
N LEU A 96 -2.17 10.35 -11.48
CA LEU A 96 -2.93 11.06 -12.49
C LEU A 96 -2.06 12.08 -13.23
N PHE A 97 -1.22 12.84 -12.52
CA PHE A 97 -0.31 13.80 -13.12
C PHE A 97 0.79 13.15 -13.98
N THR A 98 1.31 11.99 -13.59
CA THR A 98 2.33 11.24 -14.36
C THR A 98 1.77 10.62 -15.64
N VAL A 99 0.46 10.40 -15.71
CA VAL A 99 -0.24 9.82 -16.87
C VAL A 99 -0.65 10.88 -17.91
N TYR A 100 -0.79 12.15 -17.51
CA TYR A 100 -1.12 13.29 -18.38
C TYR A 100 0.13 14.06 -18.83
#